data_AF-A0A6V7NSZ6-F1
#
_entry.id   AF-A0A6V7NSZ6-F1
#
_cell.length_a   1.000
_cell.length_b   1.000
_cell.length_c   1.000
_cell.angle_alpha   90.00
_cell.angle_beta   90.00
_cell.angle_gamma   90.00
#
_symmetry.space_group_name_H-M   'P 1'
#
loop_
_entity.id
_entity.type
_entity.pdbx_description
1 polymer ?
#
loop_
_entity_poly.entity_id
_entity_poly.type
_entity_poly.pdbx_seq_one_letter_code
_entity_poly.pdbx_strand_id
1 'polypeptide(L)'
;MAPKTPFRRRTHAAPCSNGEGEGEGEGGGDGGADSVRCDECGSGDSPAELLLCDACDRGLHLFCLRPILARVPQGPWFCPSCSSLAKPKQFPLIQTKIVDFFKIRRSYGAAAKAECCRRRRRKAGASAAAKTKKKSRKLLPFTPSDDPNRRLQQMASLATALTATAAAFSNELTYVPGMAPRSANSPALEHGGMQEYDGEREWPPLLVVHDPLEGFTVEADRFIKDLTIITEYVGDVDYLKNREHDDGDSMMTLLSAKDPLKSLVICPDKRSNIARFINGINNHTPDGRKKQNLKCVRFDVNGNAACY
;
A
#
# COMPACT_ATOMS: atom_id res chain seq x y z
N MET A 1 -16.21 35.93 -21.89
CA MET A 1 -17.25 35.32 -21.03
C MET A 1 -17.78 34.10 -21.76
N ALA A 2 -17.38 32.89 -21.35
CA ALA A 2 -17.87 31.65 -21.95
C ALA A 2 -19.31 31.36 -21.48
N PRO A 3 -20.21 30.82 -22.33
CA PRO A 3 -21.58 30.55 -21.94
C PRO A 3 -21.62 29.40 -20.92
N LYS A 4 -22.19 29.67 -19.75
CA LYS A 4 -22.49 28.65 -18.73
C LYS A 4 -23.63 27.78 -19.27
N THR A 5 -23.33 26.55 -19.68
CA THR A 5 -24.37 25.54 -19.92
C THR A 5 -24.97 25.13 -18.56
N PRO A 6 -26.31 25.03 -18.45
CA PRO A 6 -26.93 24.65 -17.20
C PRO A 6 -26.67 23.17 -16.94
N PHE A 7 -26.11 22.83 -15.77
CA PHE A 7 -26.06 21.46 -15.28
C PHE A 7 -27.50 20.94 -15.16
N ARG A 8 -27.93 20.06 -16.07
CA ARG A 8 -29.19 19.33 -15.94
C ARG A 8 -29.11 18.49 -14.65
N ARG A 9 -30.12 18.64 -13.78
CA ARG A 9 -30.23 17.82 -12.56
C ARG A 9 -30.39 16.37 -12.98
N ARG A 10 -29.53 15.53 -12.42
CA ARG A 10 -29.12 14.23 -12.95
C ARG A 10 -30.05 13.09 -12.53
N THR A 11 -31.34 13.38 -12.33
CA THR A 11 -32.33 12.37 -11.97
C THR A 11 -33.67 12.62 -12.67
N HIS A 12 -34.22 11.51 -13.15
CA HIS A 12 -35.53 11.30 -13.77
C HIS A 12 -35.61 11.58 -15.28
N ALA A 13 -35.57 10.49 -16.07
CA ALA A 13 -36.50 10.39 -17.19
C ALA A 13 -37.93 10.50 -16.61
N ALA A 14 -38.79 11.29 -17.26
CA ALA A 14 -40.13 11.56 -16.76
C ALA A 14 -40.93 10.26 -16.55
N PRO A 15 -41.72 10.14 -15.47
CA PRO A 15 -42.58 8.98 -15.29
C PRO A 15 -43.68 8.99 -16.35
N CYS A 16 -43.85 7.88 -17.07
CA CYS A 16 -45.03 7.67 -17.91
C CYS A 16 -46.26 7.58 -16.99
N SER A 17 -47.18 8.52 -17.12
CA SER A 17 -48.47 8.50 -16.43
C SER A 17 -49.37 7.44 -17.05
N ASN A 18 -49.62 6.33 -16.33
CA ASN A 18 -50.79 5.50 -16.58
C ASN A 18 -51.98 6.14 -15.87
N GLY A 19 -52.88 6.77 -16.63
CA GLY A 19 -54.19 7.23 -16.17
C GLY A 19 -55.21 6.93 -17.27
N GLU A 20 -56.20 6.13 -16.94
CA GLU A 20 -57.36 5.79 -17.76
C GLU A 20 -58.26 7.05 -17.91
N GLY A 21 -58.78 7.33 -19.11
CA GLY A 21 -59.81 8.36 -19.34
C GLY A 21 -59.79 9.03 -20.72
N GLU A 22 -60.93 9.00 -21.40
CA GLU A 22 -61.25 9.36 -22.79
C GLU A 22 -61.16 10.88 -23.11
N GLY A 23 -60.89 11.25 -24.38
CA GLY A 23 -61.07 12.63 -24.88
C GLY A 23 -60.35 12.96 -26.19
N GLU A 24 -61.11 13.40 -27.19
CA GLU A 24 -60.78 13.70 -28.59
C GLU A 24 -59.95 15.00 -28.80
N GLY A 25 -59.19 15.11 -29.90
CA GLY A 25 -58.72 16.42 -30.42
C GLY A 25 -57.35 16.44 -31.12
N GLU A 26 -57.36 16.83 -32.39
CA GLU A 26 -56.25 16.89 -33.35
C GLU A 26 -55.13 17.90 -33.01
N GLY A 27 -53.90 17.63 -33.48
CA GLY A 27 -52.82 18.63 -33.53
C GLY A 27 -51.44 18.02 -33.77
N GLY A 28 -50.94 18.08 -35.00
CA GLY A 28 -49.67 17.48 -35.42
C GLY A 28 -48.41 18.14 -34.85
N GLY A 29 -47.30 17.42 -34.95
CA GLY A 29 -45.96 17.93 -34.69
C GLY A 29 -44.99 16.84 -34.26
N ASP A 30 -44.19 16.38 -35.21
CA ASP A 30 -42.96 15.60 -35.02
C ASP A 30 -42.13 16.09 -33.82
N GLY A 31 -41.63 15.15 -33.02
CA GLY A 31 -40.86 15.46 -31.83
C GLY A 31 -40.59 14.21 -31.00
N GLY A 32 -39.85 13.25 -31.57
CA GLY A 32 -39.39 12.04 -30.90
C GLY A 32 -38.80 12.35 -29.52
N ALA A 33 -39.56 12.06 -28.47
CA ALA A 33 -39.02 11.96 -27.13
C ALA A 33 -38.25 10.64 -27.08
N ASP A 34 -36.94 10.70 -27.29
CA ASP A 34 -36.02 9.58 -27.14
C ASP A 34 -36.19 8.97 -25.74
N SER A 35 -37.07 7.98 -25.63
CA SER A 35 -37.23 7.16 -24.43
C SER A 35 -35.90 6.44 -24.21
N VAL A 36 -35.10 6.96 -23.28
CA VAL A 36 -33.78 6.39 -23.00
C VAL A 36 -33.99 5.02 -22.37
N ARG A 37 -33.55 3.97 -23.08
CA ARG A 37 -33.62 2.58 -22.64
C ARG A 37 -32.28 2.13 -22.07
N CYS A 38 -32.33 1.14 -21.18
CA CYS A 38 -31.13 0.51 -20.65
C CYS A 38 -30.43 -0.29 -21.77
N ASP A 39 -29.13 -0.05 -21.96
CA ASP A 39 -28.31 -0.71 -22.99
C ASP A 39 -28.12 -2.22 -22.71
N GLU A 40 -28.33 -2.67 -21.46
CA GLU A 40 -28.08 -4.06 -21.04
C GLU A 40 -29.33 -4.93 -21.00
N CYS A 41 -30.48 -4.39 -20.57
CA CYS A 41 -31.74 -5.13 -20.55
C CYS A 41 -32.74 -4.69 -21.63
N GLY A 42 -32.45 -3.62 -22.38
CA GLY A 42 -33.31 -3.10 -23.45
C GLY A 42 -34.61 -2.47 -22.98
N SER A 43 -34.92 -2.50 -21.67
CA SER A 43 -36.13 -1.92 -21.08
C SER A 43 -35.92 -0.48 -20.62
N GLY A 44 -37.01 0.30 -20.62
CA GLY A 44 -37.07 1.65 -20.04
C GLY A 44 -37.75 1.68 -18.67
N ASP A 45 -37.99 0.50 -18.07
CA ASP A 45 -38.68 0.37 -16.79
C ASP A 45 -37.77 0.80 -15.65
N SER A 46 -38.32 1.39 -14.58
CA SER A 46 -37.55 1.94 -13.45
C SER A 46 -36.63 3.13 -13.81
N PRO A 47 -37.17 4.23 -14.39
CA PRO A 47 -36.40 5.42 -14.77
C PRO A 47 -35.73 6.13 -13.60
N ALA A 48 -36.14 5.85 -12.35
CA ALA A 48 -35.51 6.37 -11.14
C ALA A 48 -34.14 5.73 -10.84
N GLU A 49 -33.88 4.55 -11.38
CA GLU A 49 -32.63 3.79 -11.18
C GLU A 49 -31.80 3.68 -12.48
N LEU A 50 -32.20 4.43 -13.52
CA LEU A 50 -31.50 4.52 -14.80
C LEU A 50 -30.44 5.64 -14.74
N LEU A 51 -29.18 5.27 -14.90
CA LEU A 51 -28.04 6.19 -14.99
C LEU A 51 -27.71 6.51 -16.44
N LEU A 52 -27.43 7.79 -16.70
CA LEU A 52 -26.93 8.25 -18.00
C LEU A 52 -25.42 8.45 -17.94
N CYS A 53 -24.73 8.05 -19.02
CA CYS A 53 -23.31 8.32 -19.18
C CYS A 53 -23.06 9.77 -19.61
N ASP A 54 -22.20 10.50 -18.89
CA ASP A 54 -21.87 11.91 -19.20
C ASP A 54 -21.10 12.13 -20.52
N ALA A 55 -20.69 11.06 -21.22
CA ALA A 55 -19.92 11.13 -22.47
C ALA A 55 -20.69 10.66 -23.72
N CYS A 56 -21.70 9.81 -23.56
CA CYS A 56 -22.44 9.26 -24.71
C CYS A 56 -23.96 9.20 -24.50
N ASP A 57 -24.44 9.74 -23.38
CA ASP A 57 -25.86 9.84 -23.01
C ASP A 57 -26.64 8.51 -22.98
N ARG A 58 -25.95 7.36 -23.07
CA ARG A 58 -26.57 6.03 -22.93
C ARG A 58 -27.02 5.75 -21.51
N GLY A 59 -28.20 5.14 -21.38
CA GLY A 59 -28.80 4.72 -20.12
C GLY A 59 -28.40 3.31 -19.69
N LEU A 60 -28.08 3.11 -18.41
CA LEU A 60 -27.93 1.80 -17.79
C LEU A 60 -28.54 1.80 -16.39
N HIS A 61 -29.29 0.76 -16.04
CA HIS A 61 -29.79 0.62 -14.67
C HIS A 61 -28.66 0.34 -13.68
N LEU A 62 -28.78 0.90 -12.48
CA LEU A 62 -27.89 0.64 -11.34
C LEU A 62 -27.67 -0.86 -11.08
N PHE A 63 -28.73 -1.67 -11.23
CA PHE A 63 -28.74 -3.11 -11.03
C PHE A 63 -28.31 -3.94 -12.26
N CYS A 64 -28.34 -3.36 -13.46
CA CYS A 64 -27.81 -4.03 -14.64
C CYS A 64 -26.28 -4.01 -14.64
N LEU A 65 -25.68 -2.92 -14.13
CA LEU A 65 -24.23 -2.74 -14.09
C LEU A 65 -23.48 -3.91 -13.42
N ARG A 66 -22.31 -4.22 -13.96
CA ARG A 66 -21.35 -5.18 -13.40
C ARG A 66 -20.02 -4.45 -13.12
N PRO A 67 -19.64 -4.20 -11.85
CA PRO A 67 -20.36 -4.53 -10.61
C PRO A 67 -21.61 -3.67 -10.37
N ILE A 68 -22.59 -4.23 -9.64
CA ILE A 68 -23.87 -3.58 -9.33
C ILE A 68 -23.63 -2.33 -8.48
N LEU A 69 -24.27 -1.21 -8.83
CA LEU A 69 -24.23 0.01 -8.04
C LEU A 69 -25.44 0.06 -7.10
N ALA A 70 -25.19 0.22 -5.80
CA ALA A 70 -26.27 0.32 -4.81
C ALA A 70 -26.97 1.69 -4.83
N ARG A 71 -26.30 2.74 -5.31
CA ARG A 71 -26.79 4.12 -5.36
C ARG A 71 -26.16 4.88 -6.52
N VAL A 72 -26.83 5.94 -6.98
CA VAL A 72 -26.28 6.89 -7.95
C VAL A 72 -25.00 7.52 -7.40
N PRO A 73 -23.85 7.43 -8.11
CA PRO A 73 -22.59 8.00 -7.66
C PRO A 73 -22.64 9.54 -7.62
N GLN A 74 -21.94 10.13 -6.65
CA GLN A 74 -21.75 11.57 -6.58
C GLN A 74 -20.61 11.99 -7.51
N GLY A 75 -20.92 12.69 -8.61
CA GLY A 75 -19.94 13.16 -9.58
C GLY A 75 -20.13 12.57 -10.98
N PRO A 76 -19.17 12.79 -11.90
CA PRO A 76 -19.28 12.32 -13.27
C PRO A 76 -19.21 10.80 -13.36
N TRP A 77 -20.09 10.21 -14.17
CA TRP A 77 -20.15 8.77 -14.39
C TRP A 77 -20.09 8.42 -15.88
N PHE A 78 -19.28 7.40 -16.19
CA PHE A 78 -19.04 6.94 -17.55
C PHE A 78 -19.40 5.45 -17.66
N CYS A 79 -20.16 5.09 -18.70
CA CYS A 79 -20.49 3.68 -18.96
C CYS A 79 -19.22 2.86 -19.26
N PRO A 80 -19.24 1.52 -19.14
CA PRO A 80 -18.06 0.68 -19.37
C PRO A 80 -17.34 0.95 -20.70
N SER A 81 -18.11 1.21 -21.76
CA SER A 81 -17.61 1.56 -23.08
C SER A 81 -16.85 2.90 -23.08
N CYS A 82 -17.35 3.92 -22.39
CA CYS A 82 -16.71 5.24 -22.29
C CYS A 82 -15.60 5.30 -21.22
N SER A 83 -15.69 4.47 -20.17
CA SER A 83 -14.66 4.28 -19.16
C SER A 83 -13.37 3.71 -19.77
N SER A 84 -13.49 2.89 -20.82
CA SER A 84 -12.33 2.35 -21.56
C SER A 84 -11.54 3.40 -22.38
N LEU A 85 -12.17 4.52 -22.74
CA LEU A 85 -11.52 5.65 -23.44
C LEU A 85 -10.78 6.59 -22.49
N ALA A 86 -11.21 6.64 -21.23
CA ALA A 86 -10.42 7.21 -20.16
C ALA A 86 -9.67 6.08 -19.46
N LYS A 87 -8.66 5.46 -20.11
CA LYS A 87 -7.77 4.54 -19.41
C LYS A 87 -7.16 5.28 -18.19
N PRO A 88 -7.50 4.99 -16.92
CA PRO A 88 -6.45 5.02 -15.93
C PRO A 88 -5.39 4.04 -16.44
N LYS A 89 -4.13 4.46 -16.45
CA LYS A 89 -3.04 3.56 -16.82
C LYS A 89 -3.25 2.27 -16.05
N GLN A 90 -3.46 1.17 -16.78
CA GLN A 90 -3.61 -0.18 -16.24
C GLN A 90 -2.58 -0.35 -15.13
N PHE A 91 -3.03 -0.71 -13.93
CA PHE A 91 -2.13 -1.19 -12.89
C PHE A 91 -1.39 -2.39 -13.47
N PRO A 92 -0.06 -2.34 -13.65
CA PRO A 92 0.68 -3.54 -13.93
C PRO A 92 0.68 -4.33 -12.62
N LEU A 93 -0.10 -5.40 -12.55
CA LEU A 93 0.12 -6.52 -11.62
C LEU A 93 1.38 -7.26 -12.06
N ILE A 94 2.52 -6.57 -11.99
CA ILE A 94 3.85 -7.16 -12.08
C ILE A 94 4.71 -6.35 -11.13
N GLN A 95 5.10 -7.00 -10.03
CA GLN A 95 6.11 -6.56 -9.09
C GLN A 95 7.45 -6.49 -9.86
N THR A 96 7.66 -5.41 -10.62
CA THR A 96 8.92 -5.22 -11.34
C THR A 96 9.99 -4.79 -10.36
N LYS A 97 10.67 -5.82 -9.86
CA LYS A 97 12.12 -5.93 -9.68
C LYS A 97 12.80 -4.84 -8.85
N ILE A 98 13.39 -5.34 -7.76
CA ILE A 98 14.47 -4.85 -6.87
C ILE A 98 15.65 -4.07 -7.52
N VAL A 99 15.63 -3.74 -8.81
CA VAL A 99 16.72 -2.98 -9.47
C VAL A 99 16.60 -1.46 -9.35
N ASP A 100 15.42 -0.90 -9.09
CA ASP A 100 15.26 0.56 -8.93
C ASP A 100 15.56 1.07 -7.51
N PHE A 101 15.85 0.18 -6.57
CA PHE A 101 16.13 0.54 -5.18
C PHE A 101 17.59 0.96 -4.93
N PHE A 102 18.55 0.60 -5.80
CA PHE A 102 19.99 0.78 -5.51
C PHE A 102 20.79 1.73 -6.41
N LYS A 103 20.18 2.51 -7.32
CA LYS A 103 20.92 3.51 -8.16
C LYS A 103 22.28 2.98 -8.68
N ILE A 104 22.36 1.74 -9.14
CA ILE A 104 23.55 1.28 -9.85
C ILE A 104 23.48 1.93 -11.23
N ARG A 105 24.26 3.00 -11.42
CA ARG A 105 24.54 3.54 -12.74
C ARG A 105 25.16 2.43 -13.57
N ARG A 106 24.39 1.84 -14.49
CA ARG A 106 24.93 1.03 -15.57
C ARG A 106 25.39 1.97 -16.67
N SER A 107 26.66 2.37 -16.60
CA SER A 107 27.37 3.03 -17.68
C SER A 107 27.56 2.03 -18.82
N TYR A 108 26.87 2.23 -19.94
CA TYR A 108 27.39 1.86 -21.25
C TYR A 108 27.44 3.15 -22.10
N GLY A 109 28.62 3.40 -22.66
CA GLY A 109 29.06 4.70 -23.12
C GLY A 109 28.30 5.24 -24.33
N ALA A 110 28.17 6.57 -24.35
CA ALA A 110 28.19 7.36 -25.56
C ALA A 110 28.86 8.70 -25.22
N ALA A 111 29.97 8.97 -25.89
CA ALA A 111 30.62 10.26 -25.88
C ALA A 111 29.74 11.31 -26.58
N ALA A 112 29.61 12.51 -26.00
CA ALA A 112 29.63 13.81 -26.70
C ALA A 112 29.23 14.98 -25.77
N LYS A 113 30.07 16.03 -25.80
CA LYS A 113 29.88 17.45 -25.39
C LYS A 113 29.61 17.73 -23.89
N ALA A 114 30.52 18.33 -23.12
CA ALA A 114 31.17 19.67 -23.19
C ALA A 114 30.23 20.86 -22.87
N GLU A 115 30.62 21.60 -21.81
CA GLU A 115 30.19 22.96 -21.36
C GLU A 115 28.75 23.13 -20.86
N CYS A 116 28.41 23.92 -19.82
CA CYS A 116 29.04 25.01 -19.05
C CYS A 116 28.24 25.09 -17.72
N CYS A 117 28.80 25.25 -16.51
CA CYS A 117 29.12 26.56 -15.94
C CYS A 117 29.97 26.39 -14.66
N ARG A 118 31.26 26.75 -14.77
CA ARG A 118 32.07 27.18 -13.62
C ARG A 118 31.72 28.63 -13.25
N ARG A 119 32.01 28.98 -11.99
CA ARG A 119 31.94 30.31 -11.31
C ARG A 119 30.58 30.51 -10.62
N ARG A 120 30.50 30.55 -9.29
CA ARG A 120 31.22 31.50 -8.41
C ARG A 120 31.59 30.87 -7.06
N ARG A 121 32.89 30.76 -6.80
CA ARG A 121 33.47 30.79 -5.44
C ARG A 121 33.94 32.22 -5.20
N ARG A 122 33.40 32.90 -4.18
CA ARG A 122 34.08 34.00 -3.51
C ARG A 122 33.98 33.80 -2.00
N LYS A 123 35.18 33.69 -1.42
CA LYS A 123 35.64 33.78 -0.03
C LYS A 123 34.60 34.23 1.01
N ALA A 124 34.45 33.42 2.06
CA ALA A 124 34.37 33.91 3.43
C ALA A 124 34.98 32.86 4.37
N GLY A 125 35.93 33.32 5.20
CA GLY A 125 36.25 32.77 6.52
C GLY A 125 36.78 31.35 6.61
N ALA A 126 38.10 31.24 6.76
CA ALA A 126 38.70 30.13 7.49
C ALA A 126 38.06 30.07 8.89
N SER A 127 37.16 29.11 9.08
CA SER A 127 36.70 28.68 10.41
C SER A 127 37.12 27.23 10.51
N ALA A 128 37.91 26.93 11.54
CA ALA A 128 38.48 25.64 11.83
C ALA A 128 37.51 24.50 11.51
N ALA A 129 38.02 23.47 10.83
CA ALA A 129 37.34 22.19 10.71
C ALA A 129 37.19 21.60 12.11
N ALA A 130 36.14 21.99 12.82
CA ALA A 130 35.60 21.23 13.92
C ALA A 130 35.23 19.88 13.31
N LYS A 131 36.08 18.88 13.54
CA LYS A 131 35.71 17.48 13.45
C LYS A 131 34.56 17.30 14.45
N THR A 132 33.34 17.62 14.03
CA THR A 132 32.16 17.11 14.69
C THR A 132 32.28 15.60 14.52
N LYS A 133 32.81 14.94 15.55
CA LYS A 133 32.61 13.51 15.74
C LYS A 133 31.10 13.35 15.54
N LYS A 134 30.68 12.76 14.41
CA LYS A 134 29.28 12.42 14.21
C LYS A 134 28.92 11.61 15.43
N LYS A 135 28.15 12.17 16.37
CA LYS A 135 27.63 11.42 17.51
C LYS A 135 27.00 10.18 16.89
N SER A 136 27.51 8.99 17.20
CA SER A 136 26.89 7.77 16.69
C SER A 136 25.44 7.84 17.19
N ARG A 137 24.51 7.72 16.25
CA ARG A 137 23.10 7.66 16.57
C ARG A 137 22.89 6.28 17.22
N LYS A 138 23.04 6.22 18.54
CA LYS A 138 22.82 5.00 19.32
C LYS A 138 21.33 4.71 19.29
N LEU A 139 20.97 3.49 18.94
CA LEU A 139 19.59 3.02 19.02
C LEU A 139 19.15 3.00 20.48
N LEU A 140 17.90 3.40 20.73
CA LEU A 140 17.30 3.47 22.05
C LEU A 140 16.39 2.26 22.25
N PRO A 141 16.38 1.66 23.47
CA PRO A 141 15.30 0.76 23.84
C PRO A 141 13.98 1.55 23.92
N PHE A 142 12.84 0.90 23.66
CA PHE A 142 11.55 1.52 23.94
C PHE A 142 11.30 1.53 25.45
N THR A 143 10.29 2.31 25.86
CA THR A 143 9.83 2.36 27.24
C THR A 143 8.43 1.76 27.28
N PRO A 144 8.21 0.64 28.02
CA PRO A 144 6.90 0.01 28.09
C PRO A 144 5.87 0.93 28.76
N SER A 145 4.58 0.62 28.61
CA SER A 145 3.51 1.31 29.34
C SER A 145 3.58 0.98 30.83
N ASP A 146 3.48 2.01 31.68
CA ASP A 146 3.54 1.87 33.14
C ASP A 146 2.34 1.06 33.68
N ASP A 147 1.15 1.26 33.10
CA ASP A 147 -0.09 0.56 33.49
C ASP A 147 -0.13 -0.89 33.00
N PRO A 148 -0.25 -1.89 33.90
CA PRO A 148 -0.42 -3.30 33.54
C PRO A 148 -1.67 -3.59 32.69
N ASN A 149 -2.78 -2.89 32.94
CA ASN A 149 -4.03 -3.14 32.21
C ASN A 149 -3.90 -2.71 30.75
N ARG A 150 -3.24 -1.55 30.52
CA ARG A 150 -2.94 -1.10 29.16
C ARG A 150 -2.03 -2.07 28.41
N ARG A 151 -1.00 -2.62 29.06
CA ARG A 151 -0.15 -3.67 28.46
C ARG A 151 -0.96 -4.91 28.07
N LEU A 152 -1.89 -5.33 28.92
CA LEU A 152 -2.78 -6.45 28.61
C LEU A 152 -3.66 -6.16 27.40
N GLN A 153 -4.19 -4.94 27.28
CA GLN A 153 -4.98 -4.52 26.12
C GLN A 153 -4.15 -4.53 24.83
N GLN A 154 -2.89 -4.07 24.88
CA GLN A 154 -1.95 -4.12 23.76
C GLN A 154 -1.73 -5.58 23.31
N MET A 155 -1.41 -6.49 24.24
CA MET A 155 -1.24 -7.92 23.93
C MET A 155 -2.52 -8.57 23.39
N ALA A 156 -3.67 -8.22 23.95
CA ALA A 156 -4.97 -8.72 23.49
C ALA A 156 -5.26 -8.30 22.05
N SER A 157 -4.98 -7.05 21.68
CA SER A 157 -5.17 -6.56 20.30
C SER A 157 -4.36 -7.36 19.28
N LEU A 158 -3.09 -7.68 19.61
CA LEU A 158 -2.24 -8.51 18.79
C LEU A 158 -2.76 -9.95 18.70
N ALA A 159 -3.16 -10.53 19.83
CA ALA A 159 -3.72 -11.88 19.87
C ALA A 159 -4.97 -12.00 18.99
N THR A 160 -5.84 -10.98 18.98
CA THR A 160 -7.02 -10.92 18.11
C THR A 160 -6.64 -10.90 16.64
N ALA A 161 -5.67 -10.05 16.25
CA ALA A 161 -5.21 -9.98 14.87
C ALA A 161 -4.56 -11.29 14.39
N LEU A 162 -3.71 -11.90 15.22
CA LEU A 162 -3.09 -13.20 14.95
C LEU A 162 -4.12 -14.32 14.80
N THR A 163 -5.14 -14.33 15.66
CA THR A 163 -6.25 -15.29 15.58
C THR A 163 -7.03 -15.10 14.28
N ALA A 164 -7.30 -13.86 13.88
CA ALA A 164 -7.99 -13.54 12.62
C ALA A 164 -7.19 -13.99 11.38
N THR A 165 -5.86 -13.90 11.41
CA THR A 165 -4.99 -14.38 10.34
C THR A 165 -4.59 -15.85 10.46
N ALA A 166 -5.15 -16.60 11.43
CA ALA A 166 -4.79 -17.99 11.74
C ALA A 166 -3.27 -18.23 11.93
N ALA A 167 -2.58 -17.24 12.51
CA ALA A 167 -1.14 -17.31 12.78
C ALA A 167 -0.89 -17.49 14.28
N ALA A 168 0.09 -18.33 14.62
CA ALA A 168 0.57 -18.46 15.98
C ALA A 168 1.51 -17.31 16.33
N PHE A 169 1.47 -16.89 17.59
CA PHE A 169 2.41 -15.91 18.10
C PHE A 169 3.82 -16.51 18.21
N SER A 170 4.82 -15.80 17.70
CA SER A 170 6.25 -16.08 17.89
C SER A 170 7.03 -14.77 17.95
N ASN A 171 8.01 -14.65 18.85
CA ASN A 171 8.95 -13.52 18.92
C ASN A 171 10.38 -13.90 18.46
N GLU A 172 10.51 -15.05 17.80
CA GLU A 172 11.79 -15.57 17.32
C GLU A 172 11.67 -16.04 15.88
N LEU A 173 12.78 -15.97 15.13
CA LEU A 173 12.91 -16.62 13.84
C LEU A 173 12.82 -18.13 14.03
N THR A 174 11.92 -18.77 13.28
CA THR A 174 11.72 -20.22 13.36
C THR A 174 12.23 -20.92 12.12
N TYR A 175 12.84 -22.10 12.34
CA TYR A 175 13.47 -22.90 11.31
C TYR A 175 12.76 -24.25 11.23
N VAL A 176 12.00 -24.45 10.16
CA VAL A 176 11.18 -25.66 9.98
C VAL A 176 11.93 -26.68 9.13
N PRO A 177 11.86 -27.98 9.45
CA PRO A 177 12.34 -29.02 8.56
C PRO A 177 11.70 -28.89 7.16
N GLY A 178 12.53 -28.88 6.12
CA GLY A 178 12.09 -28.66 4.72
C GLY A 178 12.21 -27.20 4.24
N MET A 179 12.40 -26.25 5.15
CA MET A 179 12.75 -24.85 4.85
C MET A 179 14.26 -24.61 5.05
N ALA A 180 14.67 -23.34 5.13
CA ALA A 180 16.06 -23.00 5.39
C ALA A 180 16.49 -23.44 6.80
N PRO A 181 17.64 -24.13 6.96
CA PRO A 181 18.18 -24.45 8.28
C PRO A 181 18.77 -23.21 8.94
N ARG A 182 18.87 -23.23 10.27
CA ARG A 182 19.49 -22.14 11.05
C ARG A 182 20.93 -21.83 10.61
N SER A 183 21.69 -22.85 10.18
CA SER A 183 23.06 -22.68 9.68
C SER A 183 23.16 -21.88 8.38
N ALA A 184 22.07 -21.75 7.62
CA ALA A 184 22.04 -20.91 6.42
C ALA A 184 21.95 -19.42 6.76
N ASN A 185 21.45 -19.07 7.95
CA ASN A 185 21.36 -17.69 8.42
C ASN A 185 22.74 -17.19 8.88
N SER A 186 23.60 -16.86 7.92
CA SER A 186 24.93 -16.31 8.19
C SER A 186 25.05 -14.88 7.62
N PRO A 187 25.18 -13.85 8.49
CA PRO A 187 25.37 -12.45 8.09
C PRO A 187 26.56 -12.22 7.16
N ALA A 188 27.59 -13.07 7.24
CA ALA A 188 28.78 -13.01 6.38
C ALA A 188 28.46 -13.17 4.88
N LEU A 189 27.32 -13.77 4.55
CA LEU A 189 26.87 -13.94 3.17
C LEU A 189 26.21 -12.67 2.61
N GLU A 190 25.83 -11.71 3.45
CA GLU A 190 25.14 -10.49 3.05
C GLU A 190 26.00 -9.65 2.09
N HIS A 191 25.41 -9.26 0.97
CA HIS A 191 26.07 -8.39 0.02
C HIS A 191 26.25 -6.98 0.62
N GLY A 192 27.49 -6.65 0.99
CA GLY A 192 27.85 -5.33 1.55
C GLY A 192 28.03 -5.33 3.08
N GLY A 193 27.93 -6.51 3.71
CA GLY A 193 28.07 -6.66 5.16
C GLY A 193 26.82 -6.22 5.93
N MET A 194 26.71 -6.67 7.17
CA MET A 194 25.59 -6.39 8.06
C MET A 194 26.08 -5.70 9.34
N GLN A 195 25.32 -4.74 9.86
CA GLN A 195 25.71 -3.96 11.04
C GLN A 195 25.43 -4.75 12.31
N GLU A 196 26.35 -4.77 13.28
CA GLU A 196 26.14 -5.46 14.55
C GLU A 196 25.17 -4.70 15.48
N TYR A 197 24.30 -5.43 16.18
CA TYR A 197 23.40 -4.90 17.21
C TYR A 197 23.35 -5.82 18.44
N ASP A 198 23.45 -5.21 19.62
CA ASP A 198 23.30 -5.88 20.91
C ASP A 198 22.35 -5.06 21.78
N GLY A 199 21.15 -5.60 22.04
CA GLY A 199 20.16 -4.93 22.88
C GLY A 199 18.94 -5.79 23.19
N GLU A 200 18.22 -5.36 24.21
CA GLU A 200 17.18 -6.15 24.89
C GLU A 200 15.86 -6.21 24.12
N ARG A 201 15.08 -7.25 24.42
CA ARG A 201 13.85 -7.66 23.72
C ARG A 201 12.66 -7.65 24.69
N GLU A 202 12.09 -6.48 24.95
CA GLU A 202 10.82 -6.35 25.71
C GLU A 202 9.63 -6.03 24.77
N TRP A 203 8.49 -5.61 25.32
CA TRP A 203 7.28 -5.27 24.57
C TRP A 203 7.11 -3.75 24.32
N PRO A 204 7.03 -3.30 23.06
CA PRO A 204 6.80 -1.90 22.74
C PRO A 204 5.35 -1.49 23.02
N PRO A 205 5.08 -0.21 23.35
CA PRO A 205 3.74 0.31 23.58
C PRO A 205 2.99 0.51 22.25
N LEU A 206 2.58 -0.59 21.62
CA LEU A 206 1.90 -0.64 20.34
C LEU A 206 0.52 -1.28 20.47
N LEU A 207 -0.41 -0.85 19.62
CA LEU A 207 -1.76 -1.39 19.54
C LEU A 207 -2.06 -1.80 18.10
N VAL A 208 -2.66 -2.98 17.93
CA VAL A 208 -3.18 -3.40 16.62
C VAL A 208 -4.62 -2.90 16.49
N VAL A 209 -4.90 -2.14 15.45
CA VAL A 209 -6.20 -1.52 15.18
C VAL A 209 -6.68 -1.95 13.80
N HIS A 210 -7.95 -2.36 13.71
CA HIS A 210 -8.55 -2.73 12.43
C HIS A 210 -9.10 -1.49 11.72
N ASP A 211 -8.56 -1.19 10.55
CA ASP A 211 -9.04 -0.17 9.62
C ASP A 211 -9.83 -0.83 8.46
N PRO A 212 -11.02 -0.33 8.09
CA PRO A 212 -11.83 -0.91 7.01
C PRO A 212 -11.20 -0.88 5.61
N LEU A 213 -10.22 0.00 5.36
CA LEU A 213 -9.55 0.17 4.06
C LEU A 213 -8.18 -0.51 4.04
N GLU A 214 -7.43 -0.42 5.14
CA GLU A 214 -6.05 -0.92 5.22
C GLU A 214 -5.95 -2.30 5.92
N GLY A 215 -7.03 -2.79 6.54
CA GLY A 215 -7.03 -4.04 7.30
C GLY A 215 -6.44 -3.85 8.69
N PHE A 216 -5.65 -4.80 9.17
CA PHE A 216 -4.97 -4.64 10.46
C PHE A 216 -3.79 -3.67 10.35
N THR A 217 -3.81 -2.63 11.17
CA THR A 217 -2.80 -1.58 11.24
C THR A 217 -2.20 -1.53 12.64
N VAL A 218 -1.01 -0.94 12.77
CA VAL A 218 -0.32 -0.80 14.05
C VAL A 218 -0.16 0.66 14.39
N GLU A 219 -0.65 1.04 15.55
CA GLU A 219 -0.58 2.41 16.08
C GLU A 219 0.28 2.45 17.34
N ALA A 220 0.96 3.58 17.54
CA ALA A 220 1.71 3.83 18.76
C ALA A 220 0.74 4.24 19.87
N ASP A 221 0.68 3.44 20.94
CA ASP A 221 -0.17 3.70 22.09
C ASP A 221 0.35 4.86 22.96
N ARG A 222 1.66 5.12 22.84
CA ARG A 222 2.37 6.21 23.52
C ARG A 222 3.38 6.85 22.58
N PHE A 223 3.89 8.00 23.00
CA PHE A 223 4.97 8.66 22.30
C PHE A 223 6.24 7.78 22.27
N ILE A 224 6.74 7.52 21.07
CA ILE A 224 7.98 6.79 20.80
C ILE A 224 9.02 7.79 20.30
N LYS A 225 10.23 7.75 20.89
CA LYS A 225 11.32 8.65 20.51
C LYS A 225 11.93 8.25 19.17
N ASP A 226 12.53 9.21 18.48
CA ASP A 226 13.36 8.92 17.31
C ASP A 226 14.53 7.99 17.71
N LEU A 227 14.93 7.11 16.79
CA LEU A 227 15.96 6.09 16.97
C LEU A 227 15.61 4.98 17.99
N THR A 228 14.35 4.84 18.39
CA THR A 228 13.89 3.72 19.21
C THR A 228 13.66 2.47 18.36
N ILE A 229 14.23 1.33 18.78
CA ILE A 229 13.89 0.04 18.17
C ILE A 229 12.48 -0.34 18.58
N ILE A 230 11.69 -0.85 17.64
CA ILE A 230 10.31 -1.19 17.89
C ILE A 230 10.15 -2.68 18.09
N THR A 231 10.44 -3.47 17.07
CA THR A 231 10.22 -4.91 17.10
C THR A 231 11.11 -5.59 16.06
N GLU A 232 11.44 -6.85 16.28
CA GLU A 232 12.07 -7.67 15.26
C GLU A 232 11.00 -8.18 14.29
N TYR A 233 11.30 -8.22 13.01
CA TYR A 233 10.48 -8.91 12.01
C TYR A 233 10.74 -10.41 12.09
N VAL A 234 9.75 -11.18 12.54
CA VAL A 234 9.91 -12.61 12.81
C VAL A 234 8.92 -13.47 12.05
N GLY A 235 9.30 -14.73 11.82
CA GLY A 235 8.49 -15.73 11.15
C GLY A 235 9.29 -16.96 10.76
N ASP A 236 8.77 -17.73 9.82
CA ASP A 236 9.42 -18.92 9.26
C ASP A 236 10.52 -18.49 8.30
N VAL A 237 11.75 -18.95 8.49
CA VAL A 237 12.84 -18.62 7.59
C VAL A 237 12.91 -19.65 6.46
N ASP A 238 12.87 -19.17 5.23
CA ASP A 238 12.94 -19.99 4.03
C ASP A 238 13.90 -19.40 2.99
N TYR A 239 14.26 -20.19 2.00
CA TYR A 239 14.99 -19.69 0.84
C TYR A 239 14.07 -18.91 -0.07
N LEU A 240 14.55 -17.78 -0.60
CA LEU A 240 13.78 -16.95 -1.53
C LEU A 240 13.30 -17.75 -2.75
N LYS A 241 14.13 -18.66 -3.27
CA LYS A 241 13.78 -19.54 -4.40
C LYS A 241 12.56 -20.44 -4.15
N ASN A 242 12.31 -20.81 -2.89
CA ASN A 242 11.20 -21.71 -2.53
C ASN A 242 9.85 -20.97 -2.54
N ARG A 243 9.89 -19.63 -2.50
CA ARG A 243 8.72 -18.75 -2.31
C ARG A 243 8.44 -17.87 -3.53
N GLU A 244 9.00 -18.22 -4.70
CA GLU A 244 8.80 -17.45 -5.95
C GLU A 244 7.33 -17.40 -6.42
N HIS A 245 6.54 -18.42 -6.04
CA HIS A 245 5.13 -18.56 -6.39
C HIS A 245 4.21 -18.44 -5.16
N ASP A 246 4.74 -17.92 -4.05
CA ASP A 246 3.99 -17.73 -2.82
C ASP A 246 3.09 -16.50 -2.92
N ASP A 247 1.87 -16.61 -2.39
CA ASP A 247 0.86 -15.55 -2.36
C ASP A 247 0.92 -14.69 -1.09
N GLY A 248 1.89 -14.96 -0.20
CA GLY A 248 2.13 -14.21 1.02
C GLY A 248 2.47 -12.74 0.76
N ASP A 249 1.59 -11.85 1.23
CA ASP A 249 1.73 -10.39 1.12
C ASP A 249 2.75 -9.78 2.10
N SER A 250 3.16 -10.57 3.10
CA SER A 250 3.96 -10.13 4.25
C SER A 250 5.38 -10.72 4.25
N MET A 251 5.92 -11.12 3.11
CA MET A 251 7.28 -11.64 3.05
C MET A 251 8.32 -10.53 3.26
N MET A 252 9.34 -10.80 4.09
CA MET A 252 10.43 -9.85 4.37
C MET A 252 11.79 -10.44 4.06
N THR A 253 12.66 -9.74 3.33
CA THR A 253 14.01 -10.22 3.06
C THR A 253 14.86 -10.25 4.33
N LEU A 254 15.39 -11.41 4.68
CA LEU A 254 16.31 -11.59 5.80
C LEU A 254 17.76 -11.35 5.35
N LEU A 255 18.16 -12.05 4.29
CA LEU A 255 19.55 -12.11 3.84
C LEU A 255 19.60 -12.04 2.31
N SER A 256 20.33 -11.07 1.78
CA SER A 256 20.59 -10.92 0.35
C SER A 256 22.01 -11.36 0.04
N ALA A 257 22.14 -12.64 -0.29
CA ALA A 257 23.44 -13.23 -0.59
C ALA A 257 23.88 -12.89 -2.02
N LYS A 258 25.20 -12.91 -2.27
CA LYS A 258 25.76 -12.80 -3.63
C LYS A 258 25.21 -13.87 -4.57
N ASP A 259 25.04 -15.07 -4.04
CA ASP A 259 24.37 -16.18 -4.71
C ASP A 259 22.86 -16.10 -4.40
N PRO A 260 22.00 -15.87 -5.42
CA PRO A 260 20.56 -15.76 -5.19
C PRO A 260 19.96 -17.02 -4.57
N LEU A 261 20.55 -18.20 -4.79
CA LEU A 261 20.07 -19.47 -4.22
C LEU A 261 20.24 -19.56 -2.70
N LYS A 262 21.11 -18.71 -2.12
CA LYS A 262 21.36 -18.62 -0.68
C LYS A 262 20.67 -17.43 -0.02
N SER A 263 19.85 -16.69 -0.77
CA SER A 263 19.07 -15.59 -0.21
C SER A 263 17.92 -16.13 0.62
N LEU A 264 17.69 -15.50 1.78
CA LEU A 264 16.70 -15.93 2.75
C LEU A 264 15.60 -14.89 2.90
N VAL A 265 14.39 -15.39 3.13
CA VAL A 265 13.17 -14.62 3.34
C VAL A 265 12.50 -15.09 4.63
N ILE A 266 11.83 -14.17 5.31
CA ILE A 266 11.00 -14.40 6.49
C ILE A 266 9.56 -14.46 6.00
N CYS A 267 8.88 -15.55 6.31
CA CYS A 267 7.49 -15.82 5.98
C CYS A 267 6.67 -15.82 7.28
N PRO A 268 5.95 -14.74 7.60
CA PRO A 268 5.11 -14.67 8.79
C PRO A 268 3.72 -15.29 8.55
N ASP A 269 3.62 -16.35 7.74
CA ASP A 269 2.35 -16.98 7.37
C ASP A 269 1.73 -17.72 8.56
N LYS A 270 2.49 -18.63 9.16
CA LYS A 270 2.06 -19.53 10.24
C LYS A 270 2.45 -19.04 11.62
N ARG A 271 3.59 -18.38 11.74
CA ARG A 271 4.16 -17.87 12.99
C ARG A 271 4.62 -16.44 12.79
N SER A 272 4.21 -15.54 13.68
CA SER A 272 4.52 -14.12 13.52
C SER A 272 4.32 -13.33 14.81
N ASN A 273 4.78 -12.08 14.80
CA ASN A 273 4.49 -11.07 15.82
C ASN A 273 3.79 -9.85 15.21
N ILE A 274 3.78 -8.75 15.97
CA ILE A 274 3.18 -7.47 15.55
C ILE A 274 3.82 -6.86 14.30
N ALA A 275 5.08 -7.19 13.97
CA ALA A 275 5.81 -6.58 12.86
C ALA A 275 5.12 -6.79 11.49
N ARG A 276 4.41 -7.91 11.32
CA ARG A 276 3.69 -8.21 10.07
C ARG A 276 2.55 -7.24 9.78
N PHE A 277 1.97 -6.63 10.82
CA PHE A 277 0.81 -5.74 10.72
C PHE A 277 1.22 -4.27 10.58
N ILE A 278 2.53 -3.97 10.52
CA ILE A 278 3.02 -2.61 10.32
C ILE A 278 2.83 -2.22 8.86
N ASN A 279 2.06 -1.17 8.60
CA ASN A 279 1.72 -0.74 7.25
C ASN A 279 2.91 -0.21 6.46
N GLY A 280 2.89 -0.48 5.15
CA GLY A 280 3.78 0.13 4.17
C GLY A 280 3.31 1.52 3.72
N ILE A 281 4.20 2.26 3.09
CA ILE A 281 3.87 3.55 2.44
C ILE A 281 3.61 3.36 0.95
N ASN A 282 2.76 4.22 0.38
CA ASN A 282 2.61 4.28 -1.07
C ASN A 282 3.79 5.02 -1.72
N ASN A 283 4.68 4.27 -2.37
CA ASN A 283 5.88 4.81 -3.02
C ASN A 283 5.63 5.60 -4.32
N HIS A 284 4.43 5.53 -4.90
CA HIS A 284 4.08 6.19 -6.15
C HIS A 284 3.53 7.60 -5.96
N THR A 285 3.13 7.94 -4.73
CA THR A 285 2.59 9.27 -4.40
C THR A 285 3.65 10.09 -3.65
N PRO A 286 3.79 11.40 -3.95
CA PRO A 286 4.72 12.26 -3.23
C PRO A 286 4.36 12.40 -1.74
N ASP A 287 3.07 12.27 -1.40
CA ASP A 287 2.58 12.35 -0.03
C ASP A 287 2.79 11.04 0.76
N GLY A 288 2.92 9.89 0.10
CA GLY A 288 3.20 8.62 0.77
C GLY A 288 4.51 8.64 1.56
N ARG A 289 5.56 9.27 1.01
CA ARG A 289 6.84 9.42 1.73
C ARG A 289 6.74 10.29 2.98
N LYS A 290 5.78 11.21 3.05
CA LYS A 290 5.58 12.06 4.24
C LYS A 290 4.98 11.27 5.41
N LYS A 291 4.31 10.15 5.12
CA LYS A 291 3.74 9.26 6.14
C LYS A 291 4.76 8.29 6.74
N GLN A 292 5.98 8.22 6.18
CA GLN A 292 7.00 7.32 6.70
C GLN A 292 7.52 7.81 8.06
N ASN A 293 7.25 7.02 9.10
CA ASN A 293 7.73 7.23 10.46
C ASN A 293 8.70 6.12 10.93
N LEU A 294 8.72 4.96 10.26
CA LEU A 294 9.56 3.82 10.58
C LEU A 294 10.52 3.46 9.44
N LYS A 295 11.57 2.71 9.79
CA LYS A 295 12.52 2.17 8.83
C LYS A 295 12.96 0.78 9.26
N CYS A 296 12.79 -0.18 8.36
CA CYS A 296 13.35 -1.52 8.49
C CYS A 296 14.86 -1.51 8.22
N VAL A 297 15.64 -2.13 9.10
CA VAL A 297 17.09 -2.26 9.04
C VAL A 297 17.48 -3.69 9.42
N ARG A 298 18.52 -4.20 8.78
CA ARG A 298 19.02 -5.55 9.03
C ARG A 298 20.31 -5.48 9.83
N PHE A 299 20.36 -6.24 10.92
CA PHE A 299 21.47 -6.30 11.85
C PHE A 299 22.02 -7.72 11.99
N ASP A 300 23.31 -7.81 12.21
CA ASP A 300 23.99 -8.99 12.72
C ASP A 300 23.80 -9.01 14.23
N VAL A 301 23.07 -10.00 14.73
CA VAL A 301 22.86 -10.22 16.15
C VAL A 301 23.45 -11.58 16.50
N ASN A 302 24.58 -11.56 17.19
CA ASN A 302 25.30 -12.76 17.63
C ASN A 302 25.63 -13.74 16.48
N GLY A 303 26.02 -13.22 15.32
CA GLY A 303 26.37 -14.04 14.14
C GLY A 303 25.17 -14.57 13.37
N ASN A 304 23.96 -14.04 13.60
CA ASN A 304 22.74 -14.36 12.86
C ASN A 304 22.14 -13.09 12.28
N ALA A 305 21.59 -13.14 11.06
CA ALA A 305 20.89 -11.98 10.52
C ALA A 305 19.54 -11.84 11.23
N ALA A 306 19.17 -10.60 11.53
CA ALA A 306 17.89 -10.22 12.11
C ALA A 306 17.39 -8.92 11.44
N CYS A 307 16.08 -8.79 11.31
CA CYS A 307 15.42 -7.62 10.72
C CYS A 307 14.68 -6.85 11.83
N TYR A 308 14.90 -5.54 11.94
CA TYR A 308 14.25 -4.67 12.92
C TYR A 308 13.61 -3.45 12.25
#